data_AF-A0A8S7LGQ4-F1
#
_entry.id   AF-A0A8S7LGQ4-F1
#
_cell.length_a   1.000
_cell.length_b   1.000
_cell.length_c   1.000
_cell.angle_alpha   90.00
_cell.angle_beta   90.00
_cell.angle_gamma   90.00
#
_symmetry.space_group_name_H-M   'P 1'
#
loop_
_entity.id
_entity.type
_entity.pdbx_description
1 polymer ?
#
loop_
_entity_poly.entity_id
_entity_poly.type
_entity_poly.pdbx_seq_one_letter_code
_entity_poly.pdbx_strand_id
1 'polypeptide(L)'
;MNKNIRILQFLVSILYSVQSHFSGAQTIQLNGNGIPESITRSITGVDGNAALNISVPYKTSYTQNILSVESSINIKGGTSNTSIGGAGVYGENFTLNNNGSVWGGDGYNGGIAVSGNKISINNYRNVYGGNGLGGSGSSGGAGLSGDDIIVDNYRSIYGGDDVGGTGGSGVTGSNITVHNSGGILGGNGVN
;
A
#
# COMPACT_ATOMS: atom_id res chain seq x y z
N MET A 1 -15.17 -40.07 4.70
CA MET A 1 -15.01 -38.94 3.75
C MET A 1 -14.54 -39.49 2.41
N ASN A 2 -15.34 -39.33 1.34
CA ASN A 2 -15.08 -39.94 0.04
C ASN A 2 -13.77 -39.41 -0.57
N LYS A 3 -12.88 -40.30 -1.07
CA LYS A 3 -11.60 -39.92 -1.71
C LYS A 3 -11.80 -38.88 -2.82
N ASN A 4 -12.91 -38.95 -3.55
CA ASN A 4 -13.22 -38.02 -4.63
C ASN A 4 -13.50 -36.59 -4.12
N ILE A 5 -14.06 -36.45 -2.91
CA ILE A 5 -14.31 -35.14 -2.29
C ILE A 5 -13.00 -34.49 -1.84
N ARG A 6 -12.04 -35.29 -1.33
CA ARG A 6 -10.71 -34.79 -0.94
C ARG A 6 -9.91 -34.31 -2.14
N ILE A 7 -9.98 -35.04 -3.26
CA ILE A 7 -9.29 -34.69 -4.50
C ILE A 7 -9.89 -33.42 -5.11
N LEU A 8 -11.22 -33.27 -5.09
CA LEU A 8 -11.89 -32.06 -5.55
C LEU A 8 -11.55 -30.85 -4.69
N GLN A 9 -11.56 -30.98 -3.35
CA GLN A 9 -11.13 -29.91 -2.45
C GLN A 9 -9.65 -29.55 -2.65
N PHE A 10 -8.79 -30.54 -2.89
CA PHE A 10 -7.37 -30.31 -3.18
C PHE A 10 -7.16 -29.59 -4.52
N LEU A 11 -7.88 -29.99 -5.58
CA LEU A 11 -7.84 -29.33 -6.88
C LEU A 11 -8.42 -27.90 -6.84
N VAL A 12 -9.52 -27.69 -6.10
CA VAL A 12 -10.06 -26.34 -5.86
C VAL A 12 -9.04 -25.50 -5.09
N SER A 13 -8.40 -26.07 -4.05
CA SER A 13 -7.35 -25.35 -3.32
C SER A 13 -6.13 -25.04 -4.19
N ILE A 14 -5.75 -25.92 -5.13
CA ILE A 14 -4.67 -25.66 -6.08
C ILE A 14 -5.06 -24.55 -7.06
N LEU A 15 -6.30 -24.56 -7.57
CA LEU A 15 -6.82 -23.54 -8.48
C LEU A 15 -6.92 -22.16 -7.80
N TYR A 16 -7.22 -22.11 -6.50
CA TYR A 16 -7.14 -20.89 -5.67
C TYR A 16 -5.71 -20.55 -5.19
N SER A 17 -4.75 -21.49 -5.25
CA SER A 17 -3.36 -21.29 -4.80
C SER A 17 -2.43 -20.73 -5.87
N VAL A 18 -2.88 -20.63 -7.13
CA VAL A 18 -2.18 -19.82 -8.12
C VAL A 18 -2.53 -18.37 -7.81
N GLN A 19 -1.86 -17.83 -6.78
CA GLN A 19 -1.89 -16.42 -6.44
C GLN A 19 -1.30 -15.66 -7.63
N SER A 20 -2.14 -15.32 -8.60
CA SER A 20 -1.72 -14.64 -9.83
C SER A 20 -1.16 -13.28 -9.42
N HIS A 21 0.16 -13.17 -9.51
CA HIS A 21 0.90 -11.96 -9.17
C HIS A 21 1.08 -11.13 -10.44
N PHE A 22 0.65 -9.88 -10.42
CA PHE A 22 0.91 -8.95 -11.51
C PHE A 22 2.18 -8.14 -11.21
N SER A 23 3.13 -8.18 -12.14
CA SER A 23 4.30 -7.30 -12.14
C SER A 23 4.06 -6.10 -13.06
N GLY A 24 4.41 -4.91 -12.59
CA GLY A 24 4.29 -3.66 -13.34
C GLY A 24 3.26 -2.72 -12.72
N ALA A 25 3.40 -1.43 -13.00
CA ALA A 25 2.46 -0.42 -12.53
C ALA A 25 1.06 -0.67 -13.11
N GLN A 26 0.09 -0.91 -12.24
CA GLN A 26 -1.32 -1.06 -12.59
C GLN A 26 -2.02 0.28 -12.43
N THR A 27 -3.04 0.52 -13.24
CA THR A 27 -3.97 1.64 -13.03
C THR A 27 -5.37 1.06 -12.88
N ILE A 28 -6.04 1.40 -11.78
CA ILE A 28 -7.47 1.11 -11.59
C ILE A 28 -8.27 2.39 -11.74
N GLN A 29 -9.36 2.31 -12.49
CA GLN A 29 -10.31 3.40 -12.61
C GLN A 29 -11.52 3.09 -11.75
N LEU A 30 -11.75 3.90 -10.72
CA LEU A 30 -12.96 3.82 -9.90
C LEU A 30 -14.12 4.50 -10.62
N ASN A 31 -15.33 4.06 -10.30
CA ASN A 31 -16.56 4.52 -10.95
C ASN A 31 -17.25 5.68 -10.22
N GLY A 32 -16.81 6.02 -8.99
CA GLY A 32 -17.32 7.13 -8.20
C GLY A 32 -18.79 7.01 -7.80
N ASN A 33 -19.32 5.79 -7.69
CA ASN A 33 -20.72 5.55 -7.32
C ASN A 33 -20.88 5.08 -5.85
N GLY A 34 -19.80 5.04 -5.07
CA GLY A 34 -19.79 4.58 -3.68
C GLY A 34 -19.78 3.06 -3.51
N ILE A 35 -19.73 2.29 -4.61
CA ILE A 35 -19.57 0.84 -4.55
C ILE A 35 -18.07 0.52 -4.57
N PRO A 36 -17.55 -0.23 -3.57
CA PRO A 36 -16.14 -0.59 -3.53
C PRO A 36 -15.72 -1.48 -4.70
N GLU A 37 -14.62 -1.11 -5.36
CA GLU A 37 -13.88 -2.01 -6.24
C GLU A 37 -12.88 -2.83 -5.41
N SER A 38 -12.75 -4.13 -5.70
CA SER A 38 -11.89 -5.04 -4.91
C SER A 38 -10.62 -5.44 -5.65
N ILE A 39 -9.47 -5.27 -5.00
CA ILE A 39 -8.21 -5.92 -5.40
C ILE A 39 -8.16 -7.30 -4.74
N THR A 40 -8.27 -8.32 -5.59
CA THR A 40 -8.32 -9.74 -5.19
C THR A 40 -7.02 -10.47 -5.52
N ARG A 41 -5.99 -9.75 -5.97
CA ARG A 41 -4.71 -10.29 -6.46
C ARG A 41 -3.56 -9.41 -6.03
N SER A 42 -2.43 -10.01 -5.68
CA SER A 42 -1.22 -9.28 -5.30
C SER A 42 -0.59 -8.57 -6.50
N ILE A 43 -0.05 -7.38 -6.26
CA ILE A 43 0.52 -6.50 -7.28
C ILE A 43 1.90 -6.04 -6.81
N THR A 44 2.88 -6.06 -7.71
CA THR A 44 4.19 -5.46 -7.46
C THR A 44 4.61 -4.54 -8.58
N GLY A 45 4.94 -3.30 -8.22
CA GLY A 45 5.50 -2.33 -9.15
C GLY A 45 6.88 -2.75 -9.65
N VAL A 46 7.41 -2.04 -10.64
CA VAL A 46 8.73 -2.29 -11.22
C VAL A 46 9.55 -1.00 -11.22
N ASP A 47 10.84 -1.11 -10.94
CA ASP A 47 11.83 -0.04 -11.12
C ASP A 47 11.41 1.32 -10.54
N GLY A 48 11.13 1.37 -9.23
CA GLY A 48 10.74 2.60 -8.55
C GLY A 48 9.34 3.12 -8.90
N ASN A 49 8.56 2.41 -9.72
CA ASN A 49 7.19 2.81 -10.05
C ASN A 49 6.18 2.33 -9.00
N ALA A 50 5.09 3.08 -8.87
CA ALA A 50 3.98 2.65 -8.03
C ALA A 50 3.42 1.29 -8.48
N ALA A 51 2.99 0.46 -7.53
CA ALA A 51 2.35 -0.81 -7.86
C ALA A 51 0.94 -0.57 -8.41
N LEU A 52 0.18 0.32 -7.77
CA LEU A 52 -1.18 0.65 -8.13
C LEU A 52 -1.39 2.17 -8.15
N ASN A 53 -1.82 2.68 -9.30
CA ASN A 53 -2.29 4.05 -9.50
C ASN A 53 -3.81 4.06 -9.53
N ILE A 54 -4.44 4.97 -8.78
CA ILE A 54 -5.89 5.12 -8.73
C ILE A 54 -6.28 6.33 -9.55
N SER A 55 -7.15 6.09 -10.52
CA SER A 55 -7.83 7.11 -11.30
C SER A 55 -9.29 7.18 -10.85
N VAL A 56 -9.79 8.38 -10.61
CA VAL A 56 -11.18 8.61 -10.18
C VAL A 56 -11.89 9.55 -11.15
N PRO A 57 -13.22 9.46 -11.28
CA PRO A 57 -13.97 10.35 -12.16
C PRO A 57 -13.97 11.79 -11.61
N TYR A 58 -14.04 12.76 -12.52
CA TYR A 58 -14.12 14.17 -12.14
C TYR A 58 -15.38 14.46 -11.31
N LYS A 59 -15.28 15.39 -10.35
CA LYS A 59 -16.38 15.85 -9.44
C LYS A 59 -17.00 14.77 -8.53
N THR A 60 -16.28 13.68 -8.30
CA THR A 60 -16.64 12.70 -7.26
C THR A 60 -15.93 13.04 -5.94
N SER A 61 -16.36 12.46 -4.83
CA SER A 61 -15.71 12.58 -3.52
C SER A 61 -15.00 11.28 -3.14
N TYR A 62 -13.99 11.35 -2.25
CA TYR A 62 -13.31 10.18 -1.70
C TYR A 62 -14.29 9.18 -1.06
N THR A 63 -15.43 9.63 -0.53
CA THR A 63 -16.49 8.76 0.01
C THR A 63 -17.21 7.93 -1.05
N GLN A 64 -17.10 8.32 -2.33
CA GLN A 64 -17.70 7.63 -3.47
C GLN A 64 -16.68 6.77 -4.24
N ASN A 65 -15.39 7.08 -4.09
CA ASN A 65 -14.29 6.40 -4.77
C ASN A 65 -13.65 5.41 -3.79
N ILE A 66 -14.21 4.20 -3.70
CA ILE A 66 -13.78 3.24 -2.68
C ILE A 66 -13.00 2.09 -3.33
N LEU A 67 -11.78 1.86 -2.86
CA LEU A 67 -10.97 0.70 -3.20
C LEU A 67 -10.85 -0.19 -1.97
N SER A 68 -11.10 -1.48 -2.11
CA SER A 68 -10.88 -2.47 -1.05
C SER A 68 -9.77 -3.44 -1.45
N VAL A 69 -8.76 -3.59 -0.60
CA VAL A 69 -7.74 -4.63 -0.76
C VAL A 69 -8.16 -5.82 0.07
N GLU A 70 -8.30 -6.99 -0.55
CA GLU A 70 -8.76 -8.19 0.15
C GLU A 70 -7.70 -8.74 1.12
N SER A 71 -8.17 -9.55 2.07
CA SER A 71 -7.30 -10.24 3.00
C SER A 71 -6.32 -11.17 2.27
N SER A 72 -5.06 -11.17 2.70
CA SER A 72 -3.95 -11.93 2.10
C SER A 72 -3.37 -11.35 0.81
N ILE A 73 -3.87 -10.21 0.35
CA ILE A 73 -3.34 -9.52 -0.82
C ILE A 73 -2.20 -8.59 -0.43
N ASN A 74 -1.15 -8.61 -1.25
CA ASN A 74 0.03 -7.77 -1.08
C ASN A 74 0.15 -6.79 -2.24
N ILE A 75 0.23 -5.50 -1.94
CA ILE A 75 0.52 -4.44 -2.92
C ILE A 75 1.87 -3.83 -2.56
N LYS A 76 2.90 -4.03 -3.38
CA LYS A 76 4.25 -3.53 -3.10
C LYS A 76 4.78 -2.66 -4.23
N GLY A 77 5.19 -1.43 -3.92
CA GLY A 77 5.84 -0.55 -4.90
C GLY A 77 7.10 -1.17 -5.50
N GLY A 78 7.48 -0.72 -6.69
CA GLY A 78 8.68 -1.19 -7.36
C GLY A 78 9.95 -0.79 -6.62
N THR A 79 10.87 -1.72 -6.43
CA THR A 79 12.17 -1.42 -5.85
C THR A 79 13.03 -0.60 -6.83
N SER A 80 13.89 0.30 -6.32
CA SER A 80 14.88 1.02 -7.14
C SER A 80 16.21 1.24 -6.43
N ASN A 81 17.30 0.66 -6.93
CA ASN A 81 18.61 0.79 -6.28
C ASN A 81 19.29 2.14 -6.51
N THR A 82 18.80 2.96 -7.44
CA THR A 82 19.43 4.23 -7.84
C THR A 82 18.55 5.45 -7.60
N SER A 83 17.30 5.25 -7.20
CA SER A 83 16.33 6.32 -6.98
C SER A 83 15.37 5.97 -5.84
N ILE A 84 14.29 6.74 -5.71
CA ILE A 84 13.24 6.47 -4.74
C ILE A 84 12.49 5.19 -5.16
N GLY A 85 12.19 4.32 -4.20
CA GLY A 85 11.29 3.20 -4.42
C GLY A 85 9.86 3.68 -4.71
N GLY A 86 9.09 2.86 -5.43
CA GLY A 86 7.75 3.23 -5.86
C GLY A 86 6.72 3.17 -4.74
N ALA A 87 5.58 3.84 -4.94
CA ALA A 87 4.50 3.72 -3.98
C ALA A 87 3.82 2.35 -4.02
N GLY A 88 3.28 1.88 -2.90
CA GLY A 88 2.38 0.71 -2.94
C GLY A 88 1.11 1.09 -3.69
N VAL A 89 0.42 2.11 -3.17
CA VAL A 89 -0.78 2.71 -3.76
C VAL A 89 -0.56 4.21 -3.91
N TYR A 90 -0.86 4.75 -5.09
CA TYR A 90 -0.83 6.19 -5.38
C TYR A 90 -2.17 6.65 -5.94
N GLY A 91 -2.68 7.80 -5.52
CA GLY A 91 -3.89 8.37 -6.10
C GLY A 91 -4.37 9.63 -5.38
N GLU A 92 -5.43 10.24 -5.91
CA GLU A 92 -6.12 11.37 -5.27
C GLU A 92 -7.61 11.08 -5.10
N ASN A 93 -8.19 11.58 -4.00
CA ASN A 93 -9.64 11.64 -3.78
C ASN A 93 -10.31 10.27 -3.76
N PHE A 94 -9.77 9.36 -2.94
CA PHE A 94 -10.30 8.00 -2.77
C PHE A 94 -10.26 7.54 -1.31
N THR A 95 -11.10 6.55 -1.00
CA THR A 95 -11.09 5.80 0.24
C THR A 95 -10.43 4.44 0.01
N LEU A 96 -9.47 4.07 0.85
CA LEU A 96 -8.82 2.77 0.87
C LEU A 96 -9.28 1.93 2.06
N ASN A 97 -9.97 0.82 1.80
CA ASN A 97 -10.23 -0.21 2.79
C ASN A 97 -9.10 -1.24 2.73
N ASN A 98 -8.09 -1.08 3.58
CA ASN A 98 -6.93 -1.96 3.57
C ASN A 98 -7.15 -3.19 4.47
N ASN A 99 -7.60 -4.30 3.89
CA ASN A 99 -7.64 -5.61 4.56
C ASN A 99 -6.47 -6.51 4.16
N GLY A 100 -5.63 -6.07 3.22
CA GLY A 100 -4.39 -6.71 2.79
C GLY A 100 -3.17 -6.00 3.36
N SER A 101 -2.00 -6.18 2.78
CA SER A 101 -0.81 -5.43 3.20
C SER A 101 -0.27 -4.58 2.06
N VAL A 102 0.17 -3.37 2.39
CA VAL A 102 0.66 -2.39 1.42
C VAL A 102 2.07 -1.97 1.78
N TRP A 103 2.97 -1.97 0.81
CA TRP A 103 4.37 -1.62 0.96
C TRP A 103 4.79 -0.57 -0.05
N GLY A 104 5.59 0.39 0.39
CA GLY A 104 6.47 1.11 -0.49
C GLY A 104 7.53 0.16 -1.07
N GLY A 105 8.02 0.46 -2.26
CA GLY A 105 9.19 -0.19 -2.83
C GLY A 105 10.43 0.25 -2.06
N ASP A 106 11.36 -0.67 -1.84
CA ASP A 106 12.66 -0.31 -1.28
C ASP A 106 13.44 0.55 -2.31
N GLY A 107 14.30 1.45 -1.87
CA GLY A 107 15.16 2.13 -2.84
C GLY A 107 16.29 2.92 -2.23
N TYR A 108 17.04 3.69 -3.03
CA TYR A 108 18.06 4.60 -2.48
C TYR A 108 17.42 5.49 -1.41
N ASN A 109 16.22 6.01 -1.70
CA ASN A 109 15.25 6.36 -0.68
C ASN A 109 14.08 5.39 -0.76
N GLY A 110 13.51 5.01 0.37
CA GLY A 110 12.34 4.16 0.42
C GLY A 110 11.10 4.83 -0.17
N GLY A 111 10.28 4.04 -0.85
CA GLY A 111 8.99 4.46 -1.39
C GLY A 111 7.92 4.58 -0.31
N ILE A 112 6.90 5.39 -0.59
CA ILE A 112 5.79 5.62 0.34
C ILE A 112 4.73 4.53 0.15
N ALA A 113 4.24 3.89 1.20
CA ALA A 113 3.30 2.78 1.00
C ALA A 113 1.95 3.23 0.40
N VAL A 114 1.34 4.27 0.96
CA VAL A 114 0.14 4.92 0.41
C VAL A 114 0.40 6.42 0.27
N SER A 115 0.33 6.92 -0.95
CA SER A 115 0.72 8.30 -1.28
C SER A 115 -0.33 9.04 -2.10
N GLY A 116 -0.44 10.35 -1.89
CA GLY A 116 -1.26 11.26 -2.69
C GLY A 116 -2.17 12.14 -1.84
N ASN A 117 -3.27 12.64 -2.40
CA ASN A 117 -4.06 13.71 -1.76
C ASN A 117 -5.52 13.31 -1.52
N LYS A 118 -6.18 13.90 -0.52
CA LYS A 118 -7.59 13.62 -0.18
C LYS A 118 -7.86 12.12 -0.02
N ILE A 119 -7.03 11.48 0.79
CA ILE A 119 -7.08 10.04 1.02
C ILE A 119 -7.78 9.78 2.34
N SER A 120 -8.83 8.97 2.32
CA SER A 120 -9.34 8.33 3.53
C SER A 120 -8.85 6.89 3.54
N ILE A 121 -8.35 6.39 4.66
CA ILE A 121 -7.91 5.00 4.78
C ILE A 121 -8.45 4.36 6.05
N ASN A 122 -9.17 3.26 5.84
CA ASN A 122 -9.55 2.32 6.88
C ASN A 122 -8.51 1.20 6.91
N ASN A 123 -7.55 1.31 7.83
CA ASN A 123 -6.43 0.37 7.89
C ASN A 123 -6.70 -0.77 8.87
N TYR A 124 -7.05 -1.94 8.33
CA TYR A 124 -7.29 -3.16 9.12
C TYR A 124 -6.09 -4.11 9.14
N ARG A 125 -5.02 -3.77 8.41
CA ARG A 125 -3.81 -4.57 8.27
C ARG A 125 -2.56 -3.71 8.25
N ASN A 126 -1.46 -4.20 7.68
CA ASN A 126 -0.18 -3.54 7.81
C ASN A 126 0.10 -2.66 6.59
N VAL A 127 0.64 -1.49 6.86
CA VAL A 127 1.15 -0.54 5.87
C VAL A 127 2.61 -0.27 6.21
N TYR A 128 3.50 -0.36 5.23
CA TYR A 128 4.95 -0.25 5.43
C TYR A 128 5.57 0.68 4.40
N GLY A 129 6.23 1.74 4.85
CA GLY A 129 7.17 2.44 4.01
C GLY A 129 8.24 1.49 3.48
N GLY A 130 8.71 1.73 2.26
CA GLY A 130 9.84 1.00 1.70
C GLY A 130 11.11 1.36 2.43
N ASN A 131 12.08 0.44 2.49
CA ASN A 131 13.34 0.72 3.15
C ASN A 131 14.24 1.61 2.29
N GLY A 132 15.01 2.47 2.95
CA GLY A 132 16.11 3.18 2.35
C GLY A 132 17.37 2.31 2.36
N LEU A 133 17.93 2.10 1.18
CA LEU A 133 19.09 1.25 0.90
C LEU A 133 20.32 2.09 0.55
N GLY A 134 20.18 3.41 0.52
CA GLY A 134 21.26 4.33 0.22
C GLY A 134 22.30 4.43 1.34
N GLY A 135 23.35 5.20 1.07
CA GLY A 135 24.33 5.61 2.08
C GLY A 135 23.94 6.94 2.72
N SER A 136 24.91 7.61 3.35
CA SER A 136 24.73 8.92 4.01
C SER A 136 23.79 9.86 3.23
N GLY A 137 22.68 10.26 3.87
CA GLY A 137 21.67 11.15 3.31
C GLY A 137 20.46 10.45 2.70
N SER A 138 20.40 9.11 2.70
CA SER A 138 19.19 8.36 2.36
C SER A 138 18.12 8.44 3.45
N SER A 139 16.90 8.05 3.07
CA SER A 139 15.80 7.88 4.01
C SER A 139 14.92 6.70 3.68
N GLY A 140 14.32 6.11 4.71
CA GLY A 140 13.21 5.19 4.59
C GLY A 140 11.94 5.91 4.14
N GLY A 141 11.07 5.21 3.43
CA GLY A 141 9.82 5.75 2.94
C GLY A 141 8.77 5.87 4.04
N ALA A 142 7.77 6.73 3.85
CA ALA A 142 6.69 6.83 4.82
C ALA A 142 5.67 5.68 4.67
N GLY A 143 5.00 5.31 5.77
CA GLY A 143 3.83 4.44 5.68
C GLY A 143 2.70 5.11 4.89
N LEU A 144 2.36 6.33 5.27
CA LEU A 144 1.43 7.19 4.54
C LEU A 144 2.00 8.60 4.36
N SER A 145 1.78 9.19 3.18
CA SER A 145 2.18 10.57 2.93
C SER A 145 1.28 11.33 1.97
N GLY A 146 1.05 12.61 2.26
CA GLY A 146 0.42 13.57 1.35
C GLY A 146 -0.51 14.55 2.06
N ASP A 147 -1.43 15.16 1.32
CA ASP A 147 -2.26 16.26 1.83
C ASP A 147 -3.73 15.85 1.99
N ASP A 148 -4.38 16.37 3.05
CA ASP A 148 -5.78 16.08 3.41
C ASP A 148 -6.03 14.58 3.61
N ILE A 149 -5.36 13.99 4.60
CA ILE A 149 -5.44 12.55 4.88
C ILE A 149 -6.27 12.29 6.13
N ILE A 150 -7.22 11.37 6.03
CA ILE A 150 -7.97 10.82 7.17
C ILE A 150 -7.54 9.37 7.36
N VAL A 151 -7.02 9.05 8.54
CA VAL A 151 -6.50 7.73 8.88
C VAL A 151 -7.32 7.12 10.00
N ASP A 152 -8.13 6.12 9.69
CA ASP A 152 -8.79 5.24 10.65
C ASP A 152 -7.95 3.96 10.79
N ASN A 153 -7.00 3.97 11.74
CA ASN A 153 -6.03 2.91 11.91
C ASN A 153 -6.44 1.91 13.00
N TYR A 154 -6.67 0.67 12.60
CA TYR A 154 -6.98 -0.45 13.50
C TYR A 154 -5.82 -1.44 13.64
N ARG A 155 -4.77 -1.29 12.81
CA ARG A 155 -3.59 -2.15 12.84
C ARG A 155 -2.31 -1.32 12.75
N SER A 156 -1.36 -1.64 11.89
CA SER A 156 -0.02 -1.07 12.00
C SER A 156 0.37 -0.30 10.75
N ILE A 157 0.91 0.88 10.96
CA ILE A 157 1.52 1.72 9.94
C ILE A 157 2.98 1.94 10.36
N TYR A 158 3.90 1.59 9.48
CA TYR A 158 5.34 1.70 9.72
C TYR A 158 5.96 2.61 8.68
N GLY A 159 6.84 3.51 9.10
CA GLY A 159 7.88 4.05 8.23
C GLY A 159 8.88 2.95 7.87
N GLY A 160 9.50 3.06 6.71
CA GLY A 160 10.57 2.15 6.29
C GLY A 160 11.85 2.43 7.07
N ASP A 161 12.62 1.38 7.34
CA ASP A 161 13.92 1.55 7.96
C ASP A 161 14.93 2.10 6.94
N ASP A 162 16.02 2.67 7.41
CA ASP A 162 17.16 3.07 6.60
C ASP A 162 18.48 2.62 7.23
N VAL A 163 19.36 2.05 6.41
CA VAL A 163 20.64 1.46 6.82
C VAL A 163 21.83 2.42 6.79
N GLY A 164 21.68 3.62 6.26
CA GLY A 164 22.74 4.62 6.12
C GLY A 164 22.33 6.07 6.43
N GLY A 165 21.07 6.29 6.81
CA GLY A 165 20.47 7.60 6.99
C GLY A 165 19.24 7.54 7.91
N THR A 166 18.19 8.28 7.55
CA THR A 166 17.05 8.54 8.45
C THR A 166 15.89 7.59 8.19
N GLY A 167 15.36 6.94 9.23
CA GLY A 167 14.16 6.12 9.09
C GLY A 167 12.93 6.94 8.65
N GLY A 168 12.02 6.30 7.92
CA GLY A 168 10.81 6.92 7.40
C GLY A 168 9.79 7.26 8.49
N SER A 169 8.86 8.16 8.18
CA SER A 169 7.74 8.46 9.09
C SER A 169 6.63 7.41 8.99
N GLY A 170 5.91 7.13 10.08
CA GLY A 170 4.69 6.33 9.98
C GLY A 170 3.64 7.01 9.10
N VAL A 171 3.27 8.25 9.44
CA VAL A 171 2.35 9.11 8.69
C VAL A 171 2.96 10.52 8.62
N THR A 172 2.99 11.14 7.45
CA THR A 172 3.53 12.51 7.25
C THR A 172 2.77 13.29 6.18
N GLY A 173 2.91 14.62 6.14
CA GLY A 173 2.21 15.51 5.19
C GLY A 173 1.38 16.59 5.87
N SER A 174 0.35 17.09 5.18
CA SER A 174 -0.45 18.26 5.61
C SER A 174 -1.92 17.89 5.86
N ASN A 175 -2.57 18.60 6.79
CA ASN A 175 -4.00 18.41 7.11
C ASN A 175 -4.38 16.95 7.41
N ILE A 176 -3.64 16.34 8.35
CA ILE A 176 -3.81 14.92 8.69
C ILE A 176 -4.69 14.79 9.93
N THR A 177 -5.75 13.99 9.81
CA THR A 177 -6.57 13.54 10.94
C THR A 177 -6.34 12.05 11.15
N VAL A 178 -6.05 11.65 12.39
CA VAL A 178 -5.79 10.24 12.72
C VAL A 178 -6.68 9.78 13.87
N HIS A 179 -7.46 8.75 13.63
CA HIS A 179 -8.10 7.94 14.66
C HIS A 179 -7.35 6.62 14.79
N ASN A 180 -6.59 6.48 15.86
CA ASN A 180 -5.68 5.33 16.02
C ASN A 180 -6.10 4.41 17.15
N SER A 181 -6.42 3.17 16.81
CA SER A 181 -6.58 2.04 17.73
C SER A 181 -5.47 0.98 17.59
N GLY A 182 -4.54 1.17 16.64
CA GLY A 182 -3.40 0.29 16.39
C GLY A 182 -2.05 0.95 16.67
N GLY A 183 -1.01 0.60 15.89
CA GLY A 183 0.33 1.17 15.99
C GLY A 183 0.66 2.08 14.80
N ILE A 184 1.28 3.22 15.08
CA ILE A 184 1.93 4.06 14.07
C ILE A 184 3.36 4.30 14.53
N LEU A 185 4.32 3.77 13.78
CA LEU A 185 5.73 3.81 14.14
C LEU A 185 6.54 4.43 12.99
N GLY A 186 7.51 5.27 13.35
CA GLY A 186 8.59 5.60 12.42
C GLY A 186 9.48 4.39 12.16
N GLY A 187 10.21 4.43 11.06
CA GLY A 187 11.31 3.51 10.79
C GLY A 187 12.55 3.89 11.58
N ASN A 188 13.43 2.92 11.74
CA ASN A 188 14.75 3.11 12.33
C ASN A 188 15.69 3.73 11.30
N GLY A 189 16.55 4.64 11.76
CA GLY A 189 17.69 5.14 11.00
C GLY A 189 18.97 4.98 11.80
N VAL A 190 20.10 5.02 11.11
CA VAL A 190 21.43 5.06 11.72
C VAL A 190 22.02 6.43 11.42
N ASN A 191 22.15 7.23 12.47
CA ASN A 191 22.81 8.53 12.44
C ASN A 191 24.04 8.45 13.34
#